data_AF-A0AAE6FYL6-F1
#
_entry.id   AF-A0AAE6FYL6-F1
#
_cell.length_a   1.000
_cell.length_b   1.000
_cell.length_c   1.000
_cell.angle_alpha   90.00
_cell.angle_beta   90.00
_cell.angle_gamma   90.00
#
_symmetry.space_group_name_H-M   'P 1'
#
loop_
_entity.id
_entity.type
_entity.pdbx_description
1 polymer ?
#
loop_
_entity_poly.entity_id
_entity_poly.type
_entity_poly.pdbx_seq_one_letter_code
_entity_poly.pdbx_strand_id
1 'polypeptide(L)'
;MTTKIANNASATTRKSTTTTPEAQKQAWEGVLNSAVDRMNEPEIKGSLQYLGEGRINTVKEKVQGEMEAFVKSNPNASADDVKSHAESTTKKHETNAMFQKMRDDNFFGKLMSRRKELLKDMWGE
;
A
#
# COMPACT_ATOMS: atom_id res chain seq x y z
N MET A 1 56.39 24.47 0.77
CA MET A 1 55.05 24.53 0.16
C MET A 1 54.73 23.12 -0.35
N THR A 2 53.84 22.42 0.35
CA THR A 2 53.53 21.00 0.12
C THR A 2 52.26 20.91 -0.74
N THR A 3 52.41 20.45 -1.98
CA THR A 3 51.32 20.29 -2.94
C THR A 3 50.49 19.06 -2.59
N LYS A 4 49.25 19.25 -2.15
CA LYS A 4 48.26 18.18 -1.97
C LYS A 4 47.74 17.76 -3.35
N ILE A 5 48.01 16.51 -3.73
CA ILE A 5 47.39 15.85 -4.89
C ILE A 5 45.96 15.47 -4.48
N ALA A 6 44.96 16.03 -5.16
CA ALA A 6 43.57 15.69 -4.95
C ALA A 6 43.27 14.31 -5.54
N ASN A 7 42.73 13.42 -4.70
CA ASN A 7 42.27 12.09 -5.10
C ASN A 7 41.17 12.22 -6.17
N ASN A 8 41.42 11.60 -7.31
CA ASN A 8 40.47 11.41 -8.39
C ASN A 8 39.41 10.37 -7.95
N ALA A 9 38.43 10.80 -7.16
CA ALA A 9 37.25 10.01 -6.90
C ALA A 9 36.38 10.04 -8.16
N SER A 10 36.43 8.96 -8.93
CA SER A 10 35.54 8.73 -10.07
C SER A 10 34.10 8.90 -9.59
N ALA A 11 33.48 10.02 -9.96
CA ALA A 11 32.06 10.21 -9.80
C ALA A 11 31.38 9.18 -10.71
N THR A 12 30.95 8.07 -10.12
CA THR A 12 30.02 7.14 -10.75
C THR A 12 28.76 7.95 -11.05
N THR A 13 28.75 8.53 -12.25
CA THR A 13 27.57 9.09 -12.88
C THR A 13 26.60 7.92 -12.97
N ARG A 14 25.65 7.84 -12.02
CA ARG A 14 24.50 6.95 -12.14
C ARG A 14 23.85 7.35 -13.45
N LYS A 15 24.07 6.57 -14.50
CA LYS A 15 23.36 6.75 -15.77
C LYS A 15 21.89 6.71 -15.38
N SER A 16 21.22 7.85 -15.49
CA SER A 16 19.77 7.91 -15.58
C SER A 16 19.40 7.11 -16.84
N THR A 17 19.27 5.80 -16.69
CA THR A 17 18.58 4.97 -17.66
C THR A 17 17.13 5.38 -17.57
N THR A 18 16.73 6.27 -18.49
CA THR A 18 15.33 6.55 -18.80
C THR A 18 14.62 5.21 -18.88
N THR A 19 13.74 4.95 -17.91
CA THR A 19 13.09 3.64 -17.79
C THR A 19 11.91 3.63 -18.76
N THR A 20 11.71 2.54 -19.49
CA THR A 20 10.57 2.45 -20.42
C THR A 20 9.24 2.49 -19.66
N PRO A 21 8.14 2.94 -20.26
CA PRO A 21 6.81 2.89 -19.64
C PRO A 21 6.46 1.49 -19.12
N GLU A 22 6.80 0.44 -19.87
CA GLU A 22 6.65 -0.96 -19.44
C GLU A 22 7.45 -1.28 -18.17
N ALA A 23 8.70 -0.82 -18.05
CA ALA A 23 9.51 -1.08 -16.87
C ALA A 23 9.00 -0.30 -15.64
N GLN A 24 8.51 0.92 -15.83
CA GLN A 24 7.81 1.68 -14.78
C GLN A 24 6.55 0.95 -14.34
N LYS A 25 5.76 0.43 -15.29
CA LYS A 25 4.56 -0.34 -15.00
C LYS A 25 4.86 -1.60 -14.19
N GLN A 26 5.82 -2.40 -14.64
CA GLN A 26 6.25 -3.60 -13.92
C GLN A 26 6.78 -3.29 -12.51
N ALA A 27 7.48 -2.16 -12.34
CA ALA A 27 8.02 -1.76 -11.03
C ALA A 27 6.91 -1.55 -9.99
N TRP A 28 5.81 -0.86 -10.34
CA TRP A 28 4.71 -0.65 -9.39
C TRP A 28 3.76 -1.84 -9.30
N GLU A 29 3.51 -2.56 -10.40
CA GLU A 29 2.67 -3.77 -10.39
C GLU A 29 3.27 -4.86 -9.51
N GLY A 30 4.61 -5.02 -9.55
CA GLY A 30 5.30 -5.98 -8.68
C GLY A 30 5.06 -5.71 -7.19
N VAL A 31 5.18 -4.45 -6.78
CA VAL A 31 4.91 -4.02 -5.40
C VAL A 31 3.45 -4.27 -5.02
N LEU A 32 2.53 -3.87 -5.90
CA LEU A 32 1.10 -4.03 -5.64
C LEU A 32 0.72 -5.51 -5.51
N ASN A 33 1.18 -6.36 -6.42
CA ASN A 33 0.90 -7.79 -6.38
C ASN A 33 1.46 -8.44 -5.11
N SER A 34 2.72 -8.17 -4.76
CA SER A 34 3.31 -8.68 -3.52
C SER A 34 2.55 -8.23 -2.26
N ALA A 35 2.03 -7.01 -2.24
CA ALA A 35 1.21 -6.53 -1.14
C ALA A 35 -0.18 -7.20 -1.10
N VAL A 36 -0.81 -7.39 -2.26
CA VAL A 36 -2.08 -8.11 -2.37
C VAL A 36 -1.93 -9.56 -1.94
N ASP A 37 -0.84 -10.22 -2.32
CA ASP A 37 -0.55 -11.59 -1.91
C ASP A 37 -0.40 -11.67 -0.39
N ARG A 38 0.38 -10.76 0.22
CA ARG A 38 0.49 -10.63 1.69
C ARG A 38 -0.85 -10.44 2.37
N MET A 39 -1.70 -9.55 1.85
CA MET A 39 -3.05 -9.33 2.41
C MET A 39 -3.97 -10.56 2.29
N ASN A 40 -3.63 -11.51 1.41
CA ASN A 40 -4.36 -12.76 1.18
C ASN A 40 -3.69 -14.00 1.77
N GLU A 41 -2.58 -13.86 2.49
CA GLU A 41 -1.90 -14.98 3.14
C GLU A 41 -2.88 -15.73 4.07
N PRO A 42 -2.85 -17.08 4.10
CA PRO A 42 -3.76 -17.88 4.91
C PRO A 42 -3.76 -17.50 6.39
N GLU A 43 -2.58 -17.17 6.93
CA GLU A 43 -2.39 -16.72 8.31
C GLU A 43 -3.12 -15.40 8.58
N ILE A 44 -3.10 -14.49 7.60
CA ILE A 44 -3.82 -13.21 7.68
C ILE A 44 -5.32 -13.45 7.55
N LYS A 45 -5.78 -14.27 6.60
CA LYS A 45 -7.20 -14.59 6.34
C LYS A 45 -7.93 -15.12 7.58
N GLY A 46 -7.25 -15.86 8.45
CA GLY A 46 -7.79 -16.35 9.71
C GLY A 46 -7.81 -15.33 10.85
N SER A 47 -7.29 -14.12 10.65
CA SER A 47 -7.05 -13.15 11.71
C SER A 47 -7.93 -11.90 11.61
N LEU A 48 -7.95 -11.10 12.68
CA LEU A 48 -8.59 -9.78 12.69
C LEU A 48 -7.92 -8.78 11.74
N GLN A 49 -6.72 -9.08 11.23
CA GLN A 49 -6.01 -8.24 10.28
C GLN A 49 -6.53 -8.42 8.84
N TYR A 50 -7.29 -9.49 8.56
CA TYR A 50 -7.84 -9.70 7.23
C TYR A 50 -8.81 -8.58 6.85
N LEU A 51 -8.51 -7.86 5.78
CA LEU A 51 -9.34 -6.74 5.32
C LEU A 51 -10.65 -7.19 4.65
N GLY A 52 -10.71 -8.46 4.22
CA GLY A 52 -11.77 -8.96 3.34
C GLY A 52 -11.52 -8.59 1.88
N GLU A 53 -11.95 -9.45 0.96
CA GLU A 53 -11.70 -9.31 -0.48
C GLU A 53 -12.17 -7.94 -1.02
N GLY A 54 -13.31 -7.43 -0.56
CA GLY A 54 -13.83 -6.14 -1.01
C GLY A 54 -12.91 -4.96 -0.67
N ARG A 55 -12.33 -4.92 0.54
CA ARG A 55 -11.39 -3.86 0.93
C ARG A 55 -10.04 -4.04 0.25
N ILE A 56 -9.58 -5.27 0.07
CA ILE A 56 -8.35 -5.57 -0.68
C ILE A 56 -8.47 -5.09 -2.13
N ASN A 57 -9.61 -5.35 -2.79
CA ASN A 57 -9.88 -4.85 -4.15
C ASN A 57 -9.90 -3.32 -4.19
N THR A 58 -10.50 -2.66 -3.19
CA THR A 58 -10.49 -1.20 -3.09
C THR A 58 -9.06 -0.66 -2.94
N VAL A 59 -8.20 -1.31 -2.14
CA VAL A 59 -6.78 -0.94 -2.03
C VAL A 59 -6.09 -1.08 -3.39
N LYS A 60 -6.32 -2.19 -4.09
CA LYS A 60 -5.75 -2.45 -5.41
C LYS A 60 -6.10 -1.36 -6.42
N GLU A 61 -7.39 -1.04 -6.55
CA GLU A 61 -7.88 -0.01 -7.47
C GLU A 61 -7.30 1.37 -7.16
N LYS A 62 -7.21 1.75 -5.89
CA LYS A 62 -6.66 3.04 -5.47
C LYS A 62 -5.16 3.15 -5.73
N VAL A 63 -4.41 2.09 -5.41
CA VAL A 63 -2.97 2.06 -5.68
C VAL A 63 -2.72 2.12 -7.19
N GLN A 64 -3.43 1.32 -7.98
CA GLN A 64 -3.32 1.35 -9.43
C GLN A 64 -3.60 2.75 -9.99
N GLY A 65 -4.72 3.37 -9.60
CA GLY A 65 -5.06 4.71 -10.08
C GLY A 65 -4.04 5.78 -9.69
N GLU A 66 -3.52 5.76 -8.46
CA GLU A 66 -2.47 6.69 -8.02
C GLU A 66 -1.14 6.45 -8.76
N MET A 67 -0.77 5.19 -9.01
CA MET A 67 0.47 4.86 -9.74
C MET A 67 0.40 5.18 -11.22
N GLU A 68 -0.73 4.93 -11.88
CA GLU A 68 -0.95 5.33 -13.27
C GLU A 68 -0.87 6.86 -13.42
N ALA A 69 -1.46 7.61 -12.48
CA ALA A 69 -1.35 9.07 -12.45
C ALA A 69 0.09 9.54 -12.19
N PHE A 70 0.81 8.87 -11.29
CA PHE A 70 2.21 9.17 -10.97
C PHE A 70 3.11 8.98 -12.19
N VAL A 71 3.04 7.82 -12.86
CA VAL A 71 3.86 7.52 -14.04
C VAL A 71 3.54 8.47 -15.19
N LYS A 72 2.25 8.79 -15.41
CA LYS A 72 1.83 9.77 -16.41
C LYS A 72 2.40 11.17 -16.14
N SER A 73 2.47 11.57 -14.87
CA SER A 73 2.96 12.88 -14.46
C SER A 73 4.50 12.94 -14.37
N ASN A 74 5.16 11.78 -14.26
CA ASN A 74 6.60 11.64 -14.09
C ASN A 74 7.18 10.65 -15.12
N PRO A 75 7.12 10.96 -16.43
CA PRO A 75 7.53 10.03 -17.49
C PRO A 75 9.03 9.65 -17.41
N ASN A 76 9.86 10.48 -16.77
CA ASN A 76 11.29 10.25 -16.61
C ASN A 76 11.65 9.65 -15.24
N ALA A 77 10.68 9.26 -14.40
CA ALA A 77 10.95 8.63 -13.12
C ALA A 77 11.72 7.32 -13.32
N SER A 78 12.70 7.06 -12.46
CA SER A 78 13.41 5.78 -12.49
C SER A 78 12.51 4.66 -11.97
N ALA A 79 12.83 3.41 -12.33
CA ALA A 79 12.15 2.24 -11.76
C ALA A 79 12.19 2.23 -10.22
N ASP A 80 13.31 2.66 -9.62
CA ASP A 80 13.47 2.74 -8.18
C ASP A 80 12.56 3.81 -7.55
N ASP A 81 12.42 4.97 -8.20
CA ASP A 81 11.50 6.02 -7.75
C ASP A 81 10.04 5.55 -7.82
N VAL A 82 9.67 4.90 -8.93
CA VAL A 82 8.33 4.33 -9.12
C VAL A 82 8.04 3.26 -8.09
N LYS A 83 9.01 2.36 -7.81
CA LYS A 83 8.89 1.32 -6.80
C LYS A 83 8.72 1.93 -5.40
N SER A 84 9.56 2.89 -5.02
CA SER A 84 9.48 3.55 -3.72
C SER A 84 8.15 4.28 -3.53
N HIS A 85 7.66 4.95 -4.58
CA HIS A 85 6.35 5.58 -4.56
C HIS A 85 5.23 4.55 -4.43
N ALA A 86 5.31 3.43 -5.15
CA ALA A 86 4.35 2.32 -5.04
C ALA A 86 4.30 1.72 -3.64
N GLU A 87 5.45 1.52 -2.98
CA GLU A 87 5.53 0.99 -1.61
C GLU A 87 4.84 1.95 -0.62
N SER A 88 5.11 3.25 -0.74
CA SER A 88 4.48 4.29 0.08
C SER A 88 2.96 4.36 -0.13
N THR A 89 2.52 4.40 -1.39
CA THR A 89 1.11 4.46 -1.78
C THR A 89 0.35 3.21 -1.32
N THR A 90 0.95 2.04 -1.49
CA THR A 90 0.38 0.77 -1.02
C THR A 90 0.20 0.78 0.49
N LYS A 91 1.25 1.14 1.25
CA LYS A 91 1.19 1.22 2.72
C LYS A 91 0.13 2.20 3.21
N LYS A 92 0.01 3.37 2.56
CA LYS A 92 -1.01 4.38 2.85
C LYS A 92 -2.42 3.78 2.72
N HIS A 93 -2.73 3.12 1.60
CA HIS A 93 -4.07 2.58 1.36
C HIS A 93 -4.36 1.33 2.19
N GLU A 94 -3.38 0.47 2.44
CA GLU A 94 -3.48 -0.67 3.36
C GLU A 94 -3.82 -0.18 4.79
N THR A 95 -3.08 0.83 5.28
CA THR A 95 -3.31 1.43 6.59
C THR A 95 -4.70 2.06 6.69
N ASN A 96 -5.12 2.81 5.67
CA ASN A 96 -6.45 3.40 5.63
C ASN A 96 -7.56 2.36 5.64
N ALA A 97 -7.42 1.28 4.87
CA ALA A 97 -8.38 0.18 4.84
C ALA A 97 -8.47 -0.54 6.20
N MET A 98 -7.33 -0.70 6.89
CA MET A 98 -7.25 -1.28 8.23
C MET A 98 -7.97 -0.40 9.26
N PHE A 99 -7.75 0.91 9.24
CA PHE A 99 -8.49 1.85 10.11
C PHE A 99 -9.99 1.86 9.83
N GLN A 100 -10.39 1.82 8.55
CA GLN A 100 -11.80 1.73 8.17
C GLN A 100 -12.42 0.44 8.71
N LYS A 101 -11.74 -0.71 8.55
CA LYS A 101 -12.19 -1.98 9.12
C LYS A 101 -12.35 -1.88 10.64
N MET A 102 -11.34 -1.41 11.38
CA MET A 102 -11.42 -1.28 12.83
C MET A 102 -12.58 -0.38 13.28
N ARG A 103 -12.81 0.72 12.57
CA ARG A 103 -13.94 1.60 12.84
C ARG A 103 -15.27 0.89 12.61
N ASP A 104 -15.40 0.18 11.49
CA ASP A 104 -16.63 -0.52 11.11
C ASP A 104 -16.89 -1.69 12.09
N ASP A 105 -15.87 -2.47 12.44
CA ASP A 105 -15.96 -3.56 13.42
C ASP A 105 -16.43 -3.04 14.79
N ASN A 106 -15.86 -1.91 15.25
CA ASN A 106 -16.28 -1.27 16.49
C ASN A 106 -17.73 -0.77 16.42
N PHE A 107 -18.14 -0.22 15.28
CA PHE A 107 -19.52 0.22 15.06
C PHE A 107 -20.49 -0.97 15.09
N PHE A 108 -20.21 -2.03 14.34
CA PHE A 108 -21.04 -3.24 14.32
C PHE A 108 -21.07 -3.95 15.68
N GLY A 109 -19.94 -3.99 16.39
CA GLY A 109 -19.88 -4.54 17.75
C GLY A 109 -20.83 -3.81 18.70
N LYS A 110 -20.81 -2.47 18.70
CA LYS A 110 -21.74 -1.65 19.49
C LYS A 110 -23.19 -1.83 19.05
N LEU A 111 -23.44 -1.87 17.74
CA LEU A 111 -24.79 -2.06 17.19
C LEU A 111 -25.39 -3.40 17.63
N MET A 112 -24.60 -4.48 17.55
CA MET A 112 -25.04 -5.81 17.95
C MET A 112 -25.18 -5.95 19.47
N SER A 113 -24.32 -5.30 20.27
CA SER A 113 -24.49 -5.23 21.73
C SER A 113 -25.81 -4.58 22.09
N ARG A 114 -26.10 -3.41 21.52
CA ARG A 114 -27.35 -2.69 21.77
C ARG A 114 -28.58 -3.47 21.31
N ARG A 115 -28.48 -4.21 20.19
CA ARG A 115 -29.55 -5.12 19.75
C ARG A 115 -29.81 -6.21 20.80
N LYS A 116 -28.77 -6.81 21.38
CA LYS A 116 -28.92 -7.84 22.42
C LYS A 116 -29.55 -7.26 23.69
N GLU A 117 -29.13 -6.06 24.10
CA GLU A 117 -29.73 -5.35 25.23
C GLU A 117 -31.22 -5.08 24.98
N LEU A 118 -31.59 -4.54 23.82
CA LEU A 118 -32.99 -4.29 23.47
C LEU A 118 -33.83 -5.58 23.44
N LEU A 119 -33.29 -6.68 22.92
CA LEU A 119 -33.99 -7.97 22.94
C LEU A 119 -34.16 -8.48 24.38
N LYS A 120 -33.13 -8.34 25.22
CA LYS A 120 -33.22 -8.73 26.64
C LYS A 120 -34.24 -7.88 27.40
N ASP A 121 -34.27 -6.57 27.16
CA ASP A 121 -35.22 -5.66 27.79
C ASP A 121 -36.67 -5.91 27.34
N MET A 122 -36.86 -6.30 26.06
CA MET A 122 -38.19 -6.59 25.51
C MET A 122 -38.74 -7.96 25.92
N TRP A 123 -37.88 -8.95 26.19
CA TRP A 123 -38.32 -10.34 26.39
C TRP A 123 -37.98 -10.93 27.76
N GLY A 124 -37.16 -10.26 28.59
CA GLY A 124 -36.90 -10.68 29.97
C GLY A 124 -36.26 -12.07 30.06
N GLU A 125 -34.99 -12.17 29.64
CA GLU A 125 -34.16 -13.39 29.48
C GLU A 125 -34.44 -14.23 28.22
#